data_AF-A0A7W3TA35-F1
#
_entry.id   AF-A0A7W3TA35-F1
#
_cell.length_a   1.000
_cell.length_b   1.000
_cell.length_c   1.000
_cell.angle_alpha   90.00
_cell.angle_beta   90.00
_cell.angle_gamma   90.00
#
_symmetry.space_group_name_H-M   'P 1'
#
loop_
_entity.id
_entity.type
_entity.pdbx_description
1 polymer ?
#
loop_
_entity_poly.entity_id
_entity_poly.type
_entity_poly.pdbx_seq_one_letter_code
_entity_poly.pdbx_strand_id
1 'polypeptide(L)'
;MANRYSVTKSPWDSRQFVIFDRVMYGYCTLPDDATSDHPNLLPLEWSNEHAAEAWLQQCYQAWGSGRVPAPRGWQPLRYEPSPWAGKPLRGGSRDTEGL
;
A
#
# COMPACT_ATOMS: atom_id res chain seq x y z
N MET A 1 9.90 8.58 12.83
CA MET A 1 8.78 7.70 13.23
C MET A 1 8.49 6.81 12.04
N ALA A 2 8.58 5.49 12.19
CA ALA A 2 8.36 4.56 11.09
C ALA A 2 6.86 4.47 10.75
N ASN A 3 6.52 4.33 9.46
CA ASN A 3 5.14 4.12 9.02
C ASN A 3 4.56 2.87 9.69
N ARG A 4 3.33 2.96 10.22
CA ARG A 4 2.62 1.83 10.86
C ARG A 4 2.49 0.66 9.90
N TYR A 5 2.16 0.95 8.64
CA TYR A 5 1.94 -0.05 7.60
C TYR A 5 3.13 -0.12 6.66
N SER A 6 3.49 -1.33 6.23
CA SER A 6 4.49 -1.57 5.19
C SER A 6 4.10 -2.74 4.30
N VAL A 7 4.37 -2.62 3.00
CA VAL A 7 4.27 -3.74 2.06
C VAL A 7 5.45 -4.69 2.29
N THR A 8 5.19 -5.99 2.25
CA THR A 8 6.22 -7.04 2.35
C THR A 8 5.78 -8.28 1.57
N LYS A 9 6.67 -9.25 1.38
CA LYS A 9 6.32 -10.52 0.76
C LYS A 9 5.44 -11.34 1.71
N SER A 10 4.45 -12.04 1.15
CA SER A 10 3.63 -12.98 1.93
C SER A 10 4.54 -14.08 2.51
N PRO A 11 4.41 -14.39 3.81
CA PRO A 11 5.17 -15.49 4.41
C PRO A 11 4.63 -16.87 3.99
N TRP A 12 3.46 -16.93 3.34
CA TRP A 12 2.84 -18.17 2.86
C TRP A 12 3.14 -18.40 1.37
N ASP A 13 3.16 -17.34 0.56
CA ASP A 13 3.58 -17.39 -0.85
C ASP A 13 4.52 -16.22 -1.20
N SER A 14 5.79 -16.54 -1.42
CA SER A 14 6.82 -15.54 -1.79
C SER A 14 6.56 -14.80 -3.11
N ARG A 15 5.59 -15.25 -3.92
CA ARG A 15 5.15 -14.59 -5.17
C ARG A 15 4.09 -13.52 -4.92
N GLN A 16 3.53 -13.47 -3.72
CA GLN A 16 2.52 -12.50 -3.32
C GLN A 16 3.09 -11.48 -2.34
N PHE A 17 2.43 -10.34 -2.27
CA PHE A 17 2.72 -9.23 -1.38
C PHE A 17 1.53 -8.99 -0.46
N VAL A 18 1.81 -8.59 0.77
CA VAL A 18 0.84 -8.32 1.84
C VAL A 18 1.17 -6.99 2.51
N ILE A 19 0.20 -6.41 3.19
CA ILE A 19 0.41 -5.21 4.01
C ILE A 19 0.54 -5.65 5.47
N PHE A 20 1.70 -5.37 6.05
CA PHE A 20 2.00 -5.65 7.45
C PHE A 20 1.72 -4.44 8.32
N ASP A 21 0.91 -4.62 9.36
CA ASP A 21 0.65 -3.66 10.42
C ASP A 21 1.65 -3.88 11.57
N ARG A 22 2.62 -2.98 11.67
CA ARG A 22 3.71 -3.06 12.65
C ARG A 22 3.24 -2.84 14.09
N VAL A 23 2.10 -2.20 14.30
CA VAL A 23 1.55 -1.94 15.64
C VAL A 23 0.78 -3.15 16.14
N MET A 24 -0.01 -3.78 15.27
CA MET A 24 -0.77 -4.98 15.60
C MET A 24 0.04 -6.27 15.46
N TYR A 25 1.23 -6.19 14.84
CA TYR A 25 2.08 -7.33 14.50
C TYR A 25 1.30 -8.39 13.70
N GLY A 26 0.57 -7.94 12.67
CA GLY A 26 -0.29 -8.79 11.85
C GLY A 26 -0.47 -8.25 10.43
N TYR A 27 -1.11 -9.04 9.58
CA TYR A 27 -1.38 -8.66 8.19
C TYR A 27 -2.79 -8.08 8.04
N CYS A 28 -2.96 -7.15 7.09
CA CYS A 28 -4.28 -6.65 6.74
C CYS A 28 -5.14 -7.79 6.15
N THR A 29 -6.37 -7.88 6.63
CA THR A 29 -7.33 -8.91 6.24
C THR A 29 -8.68 -8.27 5.90
N LEU A 30 -9.48 -8.98 5.11
CA LEU A 30 -10.90 -8.70 4.93
C LEU A 30 -11.71 -9.88 5.48
N PRO A 31 -12.86 -9.61 6.13
CA PRO A 31 -13.80 -10.68 6.43
C PRO A 31 -14.33 -11.29 5.12
N ASP A 32 -14.45 -12.62 5.09
CA ASP A 32 -15.11 -13.34 3.99
C ASP A 32 -16.60 -12.99 3.89
N ASP A 33 -17.26 -12.82 5.05
CA ASP A 33 -18.63 -12.33 5.19
C ASP A 33 -18.72 -11.28 6.31
N ALA A 34 -18.76 -10.01 5.94
CA ALA A 34 -18.86 -8.91 6.90
C ALA A 34 -20.16 -8.89 7.74
N THR A 35 -21.15 -9.73 7.42
CA THR A 35 -22.43 -9.82 8.14
C THR A 35 -22.49 -10.96 9.15
N SER A 36 -21.55 -11.90 9.09
CA SER A 36 -21.44 -13.00 10.05
C SER A 36 -20.96 -12.49 11.41
N ASP A 37 -21.46 -13.08 12.51
CA ASP A 37 -20.97 -12.81 13.86
C ASP A 37 -19.51 -13.27 14.05
N HIS A 38 -19.08 -14.25 13.25
CA HIS A 38 -17.74 -14.84 13.30
C HIS A 38 -17.19 -15.02 11.88
N PRO A 39 -16.79 -13.93 11.20
CA PRO A 39 -16.23 -14.01 9.85
C PRO A 39 -14.85 -14.66 9.87
N ASN A 40 -14.53 -15.41 8.82
CA ASN A 40 -13.14 -15.77 8.57
C ASN A 40 -12.40 -14.56 8.02
N LEU A 41 -11.21 -14.29 8.56
CA LEU A 41 -10.38 -13.19 8.11
C LEU A 41 -9.45 -13.68 6.99
N LEU A 42 -9.76 -13.27 5.77
CA LEU A 42 -8.96 -13.56 4.59
C LEU A 42 -7.85 -12.52 4.44
N PRO A 43 -6.59 -12.93 4.27
CA PRO A 43 -5.52 -11.99 4.04
C PRO A 43 -5.67 -11.26 2.72
N LEU A 44 -5.31 -9.98 2.73
CA LEU A 44 -5.21 -9.18 1.52
C LEU A 44 -3.85 -9.43 0.85
N GLU A 45 -3.91 -9.95 -0.37
CA GLU A 45 -2.74 -10.33 -1.14
C GLU A 45 -2.74 -9.71 -2.54
N TRP A 46 -1.56 -9.37 -3.02
CA TRP A 46 -1.35 -8.83 -4.36
C TRP A 46 -0.25 -9.61 -5.08
N SER A 47 -0.39 -9.81 -6.39
CA SER A 47 0.63 -10.47 -7.22
C SER A 47 1.86 -9.59 -7.50
N ASN A 48 1.81 -8.31 -7.14
CA ASN A 48 2.87 -7.33 -7.39
C ASN A 48 2.95 -6.31 -6.26
N GLU A 49 4.17 -5.95 -5.86
CA GLU A 49 4.46 -4.99 -4.79
C GLU A 49 3.80 -3.64 -5.05
N HIS A 50 3.88 -3.15 -6.29
CA HIS A 50 3.32 -1.86 -6.67
C HIS A 50 1.80 -1.79 -6.48
N ALA A 51 1.08 -2.90 -6.69
CA ALA A 51 -0.37 -2.93 -6.51
C ALA A 51 -0.73 -2.85 -5.01
N ALA A 52 0.03 -3.52 -4.15
CA ALA A 52 -0.12 -3.42 -2.70
C ALA A 52 0.21 -2.00 -2.19
N GLU A 53 1.27 -1.38 -2.71
CA GLU A 53 1.64 0.00 -2.39
C GLU A 53 0.56 1.00 -2.82
N ALA A 54 0.03 0.85 -4.04
CA ALA A 54 -1.02 1.73 -4.56
C ALA A 54 -2.29 1.64 -3.71
N TRP A 55 -2.69 0.42 -3.32
CA TRP A 55 -3.83 0.23 -2.41
C TRP A 55 -3.56 0.88 -1.05
N LEU A 56 -2.37 0.67 -0.48
CA LEU A 56 -1.99 1.29 0.79
C LEU A 56 -2.06 2.82 0.69
N GLN A 57 -1.57 3.41 -0.39
CA GLN A 57 -1.63 4.85 -0.62
C GLN A 57 -3.07 5.39 -0.68
N GLN A 58 -4.00 4.64 -1.29
CA GLN A 58 -5.42 5.00 -1.29
C GLN A 58 -6.00 5.02 0.13
N CYS A 59 -5.61 4.07 0.99
CA CYS A 59 -6.00 4.10 2.41
C CYS A 59 -5.47 5.34 3.11
N TYR A 60 -4.18 5.69 2.93
CA TYR A 60 -3.61 6.91 3.51
C TYR A 60 -4.34 8.18 3.05
N GLN A 61 -4.75 8.26 1.78
CA GLN A 61 -5.55 9.38 1.27
C GLN A 61 -6.95 9.42 1.87
N ALA A 62 -7.62 8.26 1.98
CA ALA A 62 -8.95 8.16 2.58
C ALA A 62 -8.94 8.56 4.08
N TRP A 63 -7.91 8.14 4.82
CA TRP A 63 -7.72 8.51 6.22
C TRP A 63 -7.32 9.98 6.38
N GLY A 64 -6.39 10.48 5.56
CA GLY A 64 -5.96 11.88 5.59
C GLY A 64 -7.05 12.88 5.20
N SER A 65 -7.99 12.47 4.34
CA SER A 65 -9.16 13.27 3.97
C SER A 65 -10.32 13.16 4.97
N GLY A 66 -10.25 12.24 5.94
CA GLY A 66 -11.34 11.98 6.88
C GLY A 66 -12.55 11.28 6.27
N ARG A 67 -12.47 10.80 5.02
CA ARG A 67 -13.55 10.04 4.36
C ARG A 67 -13.86 8.73 5.11
N VAL A 68 -12.84 8.12 5.70
CA VAL A 68 -12.95 6.90 6.50
C VAL A 68 -12.16 7.11 7.80
N PRO A 69 -12.65 6.64 8.97
CA PRO A 69 -11.92 6.72 10.22
C PRO A 69 -10.51 6.11 10.11
N ALA A 70 -9.51 6.85 10.56
CA ALA A 70 -8.13 6.37 10.58
C ALA A 70 -7.92 5.35 11.72
N PRO A 71 -7.10 4.31 11.50
CA PRO A 71 -6.68 3.40 12.56
C PRO A 71 -5.95 4.12 13.69
N ARG A 72 -6.12 3.68 14.94
CA ARG A 72 -5.46 4.29 16.12
C ARG A 72 -3.94 4.37 15.95
N GLY A 73 -3.33 5.53 16.12
CA GLY A 73 -1.88 5.68 16.00
C GLY A 73 -1.37 5.67 14.55
N TRP A 74 -2.28 5.73 13.57
CA TRP A 74 -1.92 6.15 12.22
C TRP A 74 -1.37 7.59 12.24
N GLN A 75 -0.39 7.84 11.38
CA GLN A 75 0.09 9.18 11.08
C GLN A 75 0.20 9.31 9.56
N PRO A 76 -0.01 10.51 8.99
CA PRO A 76 0.23 10.74 7.57
C PRO A 76 1.65 10.32 7.21
N LEU A 77 1.82 9.77 6.01
CA LEU A 77 3.16 9.61 5.45
C LEU A 77 3.80 11.00 5.47
N ARG A 78 4.92 11.15 6.19
CA ARG A 78 5.82 12.26 5.88
C ARG A 78 6.21 12.02 4.44
N TYR A 79 5.97 13.00 3.56
CA TYR A 79 6.30 12.90 2.16
C TYR A 79 7.81 12.66 2.03
N GLU A 80 8.20 11.39 1.99
CA GLU A 80 9.44 10.97 1.39
C GLU A 80 9.10 10.73 -0.08
N PRO A 81 9.67 11.51 -1.01
CA PRO A 81 9.44 11.24 -2.42
C PRO A 81 9.86 9.79 -2.67
N SER A 82 8.91 8.97 -3.10
CA SER A 82 9.22 7.60 -3.51
C SER A 82 10.38 7.67 -4.51
N PRO A 83 11.40 6.79 -4.41
CA PRO A 83 12.49 6.74 -5.40
C PRO A 83 11.99 6.46 -6.84
N TRP A 84 10.70 6.18 -6.99
CA TRP A 84 9.99 5.96 -8.24
C TRP A 84 9.07 7.11 -8.66
N ALA A 85 8.86 8.14 -7.82
CA ALA A 85 8.01 9.31 -8.10
C ALA A 85 8.55 10.22 -9.22
N GLY A 86 9.63 9.84 -9.90
CA GLY A 86 10.27 10.65 -10.93
C GLY A 86 11.17 9.88 -11.88
N LYS A 87 10.91 8.60 -12.18
CA LYS A 87 11.55 8.00 -13.35
C LYS A 87 10.69 8.27 -14.58
N PRO A 88 11.00 9.31 -15.39
CA PRO A 88 10.46 9.35 -16.74
C PRO A 88 10.82 8.02 -17.39
N LEU A 89 9.82 7.38 -18.02
CA LEU A 89 10.06 6.24 -18.90
C LEU A 89 11.18 6.67 -19.84
N ARG A 90 12.33 5.99 -19.75
CA ARG A 90 13.48 6.22 -20.63
C ARG A 90 13.08 5.72 -22.01
N GLY A 91 12.32 6.54 -22.72
CA GLY A 91 11.93 6.38 -24.11
C GLY A 91 12.68 7.40 -24.96
N GLY A 92 13.77 6.93 -25.58
CA GLY A 92 14.29 7.42 -26.86
C GLY A 92 14.77 8.87 -26.93
N SER A 93 16.09 9.04 -26.98
CA SER A 93 16.70 10.15 -27.72
C SER A 93 16.13 10.24 -29.14
N ARG A 94 15.74 11.44 -29.56
CA ARG A 94 16.01 11.97 -30.90
C ARG A 94 15.79 13.49 -30.88
N ASP A 95 16.94 14.16 -30.76
CA ASP A 95 17.40 15.29 -31.55
C ASP A 95 16.47 16.51 -31.70
N THR A 96 16.93 17.61 -31.10
CA THR A 96 17.12 18.93 -31.73
C THR A 96 16.86 18.93 -33.24
N GLU A 97 15.95 19.76 -33.75
CA GLU A 97 16.17 21.11 -34.31
C GLU A 97 14.76 21.74 -34.48
N GLY A 98 14.46 23.02 -34.23
CA GLY A 98 15.18 24.21 -34.64
C GLY A 98 14.51 24.80 -35.89
N LEU A 99 13.75 25.89 -35.67
CA LEU A 99 13.06 26.81 -36.62
C LEU A 99 11.58 26.52 -36.94
#